data_AF-A0A6P5GD99-F1
#
_entry.id   AF-A0A6P5GD99-F1
#
_cell.length_a   1.000
_cell.length_b   1.000
_cell.length_c   1.000
_cell.angle_alpha   90.00
_cell.angle_beta   90.00
_cell.angle_gamma   90.00
#
_symmetry.space_group_name_H-M   'P 1'
#
loop_
_entity.id
_entity.type
_entity.pdbx_description
1 polymer ?
#
loop_
_entity_poly.entity_id
_entity_poly.type
_entity_poly.pdbx_seq_one_letter_code
_entity_poly.pdbx_strand_id
1 'polypeptide(L)' 'MLGSRTQTIIGRPILPDAAVHAVVEEHALDAKVIIFKKKRRKNYRRTKGHRQELTKLRITNIEGIDKSETIAAAA' A
#
# COMPACT_ATOMS: atom_id res chain seq x y z
N MET A 1 -7.29 8.25 6.42
CA MET A 1 -8.04 9.44 5.95
C MET A 1 -8.82 9.01 4.72
N LEU A 2 -10.09 9.38 4.62
CA LEU A 2 -10.93 9.22 3.43
C LEU A 2 -11.32 10.60 2.93
N GLY A 3 -11.29 10.81 1.61
CA GLY A 3 -11.62 12.08 0.98
C GLY A 3 -12.66 11.89 -0.11
N SER A 4 -13.72 12.68 -0.06
CA SER A 4 -14.66 12.91 -1.15
C SER A 4 -14.50 14.32 -1.68
N ARG A 5 -15.29 14.71 -2.69
CA ARG A 5 -15.25 16.07 -3.26
C ARG A 5 -15.68 17.15 -2.26
N THR A 6 -16.51 16.78 -1.29
CA THR A 6 -17.16 17.73 -0.37
C THR A 6 -16.73 17.54 1.07
N GLN A 7 -16.28 16.34 1.45
CA GLN A 7 -15.97 15.99 2.83
C GLN A 7 -14.65 15.24 2.92
N THR A 8 -13.93 15.45 4.02
CA THR A 8 -12.71 14.72 4.36
C THR A 8 -12.84 14.18 5.77
N ILE A 9 -12.67 12.88 5.91
CA ILE A 9 -12.73 12.17 7.19
C ILE A 9 -11.30 11.82 7.61
N ILE A 10 -10.84 12.38 8.72
CA ILE A 10 -9.48 12.20 9.25
C ILE A 10 -9.54 11.19 10.40
N GLY A 11 -8.72 10.15 10.32
CA GLY A 11 -8.61 9.10 11.34
C GLY A 11 -7.55 9.41 12.38
N ARG A 12 -7.70 8.81 13.56
CA ARG A 12 -6.74 8.89 14.67
C ARG A 12 -6.63 7.52 15.34
N PRO A 13 -5.65 6.66 15.03
CA PRO A 13 -4.77 6.57 13.86
C PRO A 13 -5.41 5.83 12.65
N ILE A 14 -6.50 5.09 12.87
CA ILE A 14 -7.30 4.41 11.84
C ILE A 14 -8.70 5.05 11.72
N LEU A 15 -9.40 4.76 10.63
CA LEU A 15 -10.83 5.07 10.51
C LEU A 15 -11.62 3.80 10.88
N PRO A 16 -12.52 3.83 11.88
CA PRO A 16 -13.41 2.71 12.12
C PRO A 16 -14.37 2.55 10.95
N ASP A 17 -14.71 1.29 10.62
CA ASP A 17 -15.70 0.90 9.59
C ASP A 17 -15.38 1.32 8.14
N ALA A 18 -14.12 1.66 7.85
CA ALA A 18 -13.63 1.86 6.49
C ALA A 18 -12.96 0.58 5.95
N ALA A 19 -13.29 0.20 4.72
CA ALA A 19 -12.69 -0.94 4.05
C ALA A 19 -12.17 -0.57 2.66
N VAL A 20 -11.03 -1.13 2.27
CA VAL A 20 -10.48 -1.03 0.91
C VAL A 20 -10.41 -2.42 0.33
N HIS A 21 -11.20 -2.66 -0.70
CA HIS A 21 -11.18 -3.92 -1.42
C HIS A 21 -10.15 -3.84 -2.54
N ALA A 22 -9.31 -4.87 -2.64
CA ALA A 22 -8.28 -4.96 -3.65
C ALA A 22 -8.17 -6.40 -4.16
N VAL A 23 -7.71 -6.54 -5.40
CA VAL A 23 -7.41 -7.82 -6.04
C VAL A 23 -5.91 -7.92 -6.24
N VAL A 24 -5.36 -9.10 -5.94
CA VAL A 24 -3.97 -9.45 -6.28
C VAL A 24 -3.91 -9.76 -7.77
N GLU A 25 -3.17 -8.96 -8.54
CA GLU A 25 -2.97 -9.24 -9.96
C GLU A 25 -1.85 -10.25 -10.16
N GLU A 26 -0.68 -9.98 -9.56
CA GLU A 26 0.51 -10.80 -9.74
C GLU A 26 1.50 -10.65 -8.59
N HIS A 27 2.36 -11.66 -8.45
CA HIS A 27 3.57 -11.61 -7.64
C HIS A 27 4.76 -11.50 -8.59
N ALA A 28 5.51 -10.41 -8.49
CA ALA A 28 6.59 -10.07 -9.39
C ALA A 28 7.89 -9.83 -8.63
N LEU A 29 9.03 -10.04 -9.31
CA LEU A 29 10.33 -9.63 -8.81
C LEU A 29 10.67 -8.26 -9.35
N ASP A 30 11.06 -7.36 -8.45
CA ASP A 30 11.51 -6.02 -8.81
C ASP A 30 12.78 -6.04 -9.67
N ALA A 31 13.09 -4.89 -10.27
CA ALA A 31 14.34 -4.65 -10.97
C ALA A 31 15.54 -5.00 -10.07
N LYS A 32 16.58 -5.56 -10.69
CA LYS A 32 17.78 -6.00 -9.95
C LYS A 32 18.53 -4.79 -9.43
N VAL A 33 18.53 -4.60 -8.12
CA VAL A 33 19.37 -3.60 -7.45
C VAL A 33 20.77 -4.17 -7.28
N ILE A 34 21.78 -3.50 -7.82
CA ILE A 34 23.17 -3.92 -7.72
C ILE A 34 23.81 -3.23 -6.51
N ILE A 35 24.12 -4.01 -5.48
CA ILE A 35 24.84 -3.57 -4.30
C ILE A 35 26.34 -3.80 -4.54
N PHE A 36 27.04 -2.73 -4.84
CA PHE A 36 28.50 -2.73 -5.00
C PHE A 36 29.18 -2.19 -3.76
N LYS A 37 30.06 -2.99 -3.14
CA LYS A 37 30.88 -2.60 -2.00
C LYS A 37 32.35 -2.62 -2.39
N LYS A 38 33.05 -1.51 -2.18
CA LYS A 38 34.51 -1.38 -2.42
C LYS A 38 35.18 -0.68 -1.25
N LYS A 39 36.34 -1.19 -0.81
CA LYS A 39 37.22 -0.50 0.15
C LYS A 39 38.53 -0.12 -0.55
N ARG A 40 38.95 1.14 -0.42
CA ARG A 40 40.16 1.66 -1.07
C ARG A 40 41.41 0.96 -0.53
N ARG A 41 42.36 0.56 -1.40
CA ARG A 41 43.66 -0.05 -1.05
C ARG A 41 43.59 -1.35 -0.22
N LYS A 42 42.43 -2.01 -0.15
CA LYS A 42 42.25 -3.29 0.58
C LYS A 42 41.95 -4.48 -0.33
N ASN A 43 42.05 -4.32 -1.65
CA ASN A 43 41.63 -5.29 -2.68
C ASN A 43 40.21 -5.86 -2.46
N TYR A 44 39.40 -5.20 -1.65
CA TYR A 44 38.05 -5.61 -1.33
C TYR A 44 37.08 -4.97 -2.31
N ARG A 45 36.48 -5.81 -3.15
CA ARG A 45 35.37 -5.49 -4.03
C ARG A 45 34.36 -6.63 -3.99
N ARG A 46 33.08 -6.32 -3.77
CA ARG A 46 31.98 -7.29 -3.79
C ARG A 46 30.81 -6.68 -4.55
N THR A 47 30.27 -7.43 -5.50
CA THR A 47 29.07 -7.07 -6.25
C THR A 47 28.02 -8.12 -5.95
N LYS A 48 26.91 -7.73 -5.34
CA LYS A 48 25.77 -8.61 -5.08
C LYS A 48 24.52 -8.00 -5.70
N GLY A 49 23.68 -8.82 -6.30
CA GLY A 49 22.34 -8.39 -6.72
C GLY A 49 21.31 -8.65 -5.63
N HIS A 50 20.32 -7.77 -5.52
CA HIS A 50 19.08 -7.99 -4.80
C HIS A 50 17.91 -7.82 -5.75
N ARG A 51 16.92 -8.71 -5.68
CA ARG A 51 15.62 -8.54 -6.32
C ARG A 51 14.58 -8.70 -5.22
N GLN A 52 13.74 -7.69 -5.06
CA GLN A 52 12.70 -7.69 -4.05
C GLN A 52 11.47 -8.39 -4.60
N GLU A 53 10.87 -9.29 -3.82
CA GLU A 53 9.54 -9.84 -4.11
C GLU A 53 8.49 -8.77 -3.82
N LEU A 54 7.67 -8.47 -4.83
CA LEU A 54 6.61 -7.48 -4.78
C LEU A 54 5.28 -8.14 -5.18
N THR A 55 4.20 -7.65 -4.59
CA THR A 55 2.85 -8.05 -4.95
C THR A 55 2.14 -6.85 -5.56
N LYS A 56 1.66 -7.00 -6.78
CA LYS A 56 0.90 -5.96 -7.46
C LYS A 56 -0.57 -6.10 -7.10
N LEU A 57 -1.10 -5.06 -6.47
CA LEU A 57 -2.50 -4.99 -6.07
C LEU A 57 -3.22 -3.95 -6.92
N ARG A 58 -4.41 -4.31 -7.42
CA ARG A 58 -5.35 -3.37 -8.03
C ARG A 58 -6.48 -3.10 -7.05
N ILE A 59 -6.69 -1.82 -6.74
CA ILE A 59 -7.78 -1.38 -5.87
C ILE A 59 -9.10 -1.44 -6.65
N THR A 60 -10.13 -2.06 -6.07
CA THR A 60 -11.44 -2.23 -6.70
C THR A 60 -12.50 -1.32 -6.10
N ASN A 61 -12.56 -1.23 -4.77
CA ASN A 61 -13.57 -0.44 -4.09
C ASN A 61 -13.04 0.17 -2.79
N ILE A 62 -13.62 1.30 -2.39
CA ILE A 62 -13.34 1.99 -1.14
C ILE A 62 -14.69 2.25 -0.45
N GLU A 63 -14.87 1.67 0.74
CA GLU A 63 -16.10 1.76 1.54
C GLU A 63 -15.89 2.66 2.77
N GLY A 64 -16.98 3.27 3.25
CA GLY A 64 -16.97 4.14 4.44
C GLY A 64 -16.94 5.64 4.17
N ILE A 65 -17.22 6.08 2.93
CA ILE A 65 -17.31 7.51 2.57
C ILE A 65 -18.69 8.10 2.92
N ASP A 66 -19.74 7.30 2.83
CA ASP A 66 -21.10 7.70 3.17
C ASP A 66 -21.64 6.74 4.24
N LYS A 67 -21.98 7.27 5.42
CA LYS A 67 -22.87 6.53 6.32
C LYS A 67 -24.22 6.45 5.61
N SER A 68 -24.61 5.27 5.14
CA SER A 68 -25.99 5.06 4.72
C SER A 68 -26.90 5.43 5.89
N GLU A 69 -27.84 6.34 5.66
CA GLU A 69 -28.93 6.62 6.57
C GLU A 69 -29.82 5.38 6.69
N THR A 70 -29.42 4.41 7.51
CA THR A 70 -30.21 3.18 7.74
C THR A 70 -30.20 2.80 9.22
N ILE A 71 -30.62 3.73 10.09
CA ILE A 71 -31.34 3.41 11.36
C ILE A 71 -32.35 4.54 11.67
N ALA A 72 -33.27 4.80 10.73
CA ALA A 72 -34.43 5.68 10.96
C ALA A 72 -35.78 5.06 10.55
N ALA A 73 -35.81 3.75 10.22
CA ALA A 73 -37.01 3.04 9.77
C ALA A 73 -37.25 1.73 10.54
N ALA A 74 -37.02 1.74 11.85
CA ALA A 74 -37.54 0.72 12.77
C ALA A 74 -38.19 1.46 13.96
N ALA A 75 -39.38 2.00 13.68
CA ALA A 75 -40.37 2.45 14.66
C ALA A 75 -41.52 1.45 14.63
#